data_AF-A0A7K0EUH2-F1
#
_entry.id   AF-A0A7K0EUH2-F1
#
_cell.length_a   1.000
_cell.length_b   1.000
_cell.length_c   1.000
_cell.angle_alpha   90.00
_cell.angle_beta   90.00
_cell.angle_gamma   90.00
#
_symmetry.space_group_name_H-M   'P 1'
#
loop_
_entity.id
_entity.type
_entity.pdbx_description
1 polymer ?
#
loop_
_entity_poly.entity_id
_entity_poly.type
_entity_poly.pdbx_seq_one_letter_code
_entity_poly.pdbx_strand_id
1 'polypeptide(L)' 'METKAHKHEIVGCPRCGAVFECKVGSINLCQCVAVQLTDAQREYVRGLFSNCLCANCLQEVRTEYQQKVK' A
#
# COMPACT_ATOMS: atom_id res chain seq x y z
N MET A 1 14.07 16.54 -26.70
CA MET A 1 13.46 15.23 -27.01
C MET A 1 14.07 14.25 -26.03
N GLU A 2 13.39 13.60 -25.08
CA GLU A 2 11.96 13.34 -24.86
C GLU A 2 11.72 13.30 -23.35
N THR A 3 10.76 14.08 -22.85
CA THR A 3 10.32 14.09 -21.45
C THR A 3 9.51 12.82 -21.21
N LYS A 4 10.18 11.73 -20.81
CA LYS A 4 9.54 10.49 -20.39
C LYS A 4 8.91 10.70 -19.02
N ALA A 5 7.75 11.36 -19.01
CA ALA A 5 6.83 11.34 -17.89
C ALA A 5 6.34 9.89 -17.75
N HIS A 6 7.07 9.08 -16.98
CA HIS A 6 6.55 7.84 -16.43
C HIS A 6 5.22 8.23 -15.79
N LYS A 7 4.11 7.75 -16.37
CA LYS A 7 2.79 7.81 -15.75
C LYS A 7 2.82 6.93 -14.51
N HIS A 8 3.42 7.49 -13.48
CA HIS A 8 3.24 7.07 -12.12
C HIS A 8 1.79 7.42 -11.80
N GLU A 9 0.92 6.41 -11.82
CA GLU A 9 -0.45 6.59 -11.33
C GLU A 9 -0.33 6.95 -9.85
N ILE A 10 -0.52 8.24 -9.59
CA ILE A 10 -0.64 8.77 -8.24
C ILE A 10 -1.97 8.23 -7.73
N VAL A 11 -1.91 7.18 -6.93
CA VAL A 11 -3.07 6.56 -6.31
C VAL A 11 -3.30 7.27 -4.97
N GLY A 12 -4.52 7.73 -4.76
CA GLY A 12 -4.96 8.22 -3.46
C GLY A 12 -5.20 7.04 -2.53
N CYS A 13 -4.57 7.05 -1.36
CA CYS A 13 -4.87 6.10 -0.30
C CYS A 13 -6.32 6.32 0.15
N PRO A 14 -7.22 5.32 0.05
CA PRO A 14 -8.62 5.48 0.45
C PRO A 14 -8.80 5.66 1.96
N ARG A 15 -7.75 5.35 2.75
CA ARG A 15 -7.79 5.45 4.22
C ARG A 15 -7.47 6.85 4.73
N CYS A 16 -6.35 7.44 4.29
CA CYS A 16 -5.87 8.73 4.79
C CYS A 16 -5.95 9.87 3.76
N GLY A 17 -6.32 9.56 2.51
CA GLY A 17 -6.30 10.52 1.41
C GLY A 17 -4.90 10.86 0.90
N ALA A 18 -3.83 10.28 1.48
CA ALA A 18 -2.48 10.54 1.03
C ALA A 18 -2.28 10.01 -0.39
N VAL A 19 -1.79 10.86 -1.27
CA VAL A 19 -1.40 10.50 -2.63
C VAL A 19 -0.02 9.86 -2.62
N PHE A 20 0.09 8.67 -3.20
CA PHE A 20 1.35 7.94 -3.30
C PHE A 20 1.48 7.29 -4.67
N GLU A 21 2.73 6.98 -5.01
CA GLU A 21 3.08 6.34 -6.28
C GLU A 21 2.86 4.82 -6.15
N CYS A 22 1.69 4.32 -6.60
CA CYS A 22 1.45 2.87 -6.68
C CYS A 22 2.04 2.36 -8.01
N LYS A 23 3.26 1.80 -7.98
CA LYS A 23 3.84 1.11 -9.14
C LYS A 23 3.27 -0.30 -9.26
N VAL A 24 1.99 -0.44 -9.59
CA VAL A 24 1.38 -1.78 -9.78
C VAL A 24 2.11 -2.59 -10.87
N GLY A 25 2.59 -1.93 -11.92
CA GLY A 25 3.42 -2.55 -12.97
C GLY A 25 4.84 -2.95 -12.51
N SER A 26 5.25 -2.54 -11.30
CA SER A 26 6.50 -2.96 -10.67
C SER A 26 6.28 -3.05 -9.17
N ILE A 27 5.44 -4.00 -8.75
CA ILE A 27 5.03 -4.14 -7.34
C ILE A 27 6.24 -4.22 -6.40
N ASN A 28 7.35 -4.82 -6.82
CA ASN A 28 8.62 -4.85 -6.07
C ASN A 28 9.21 -3.48 -5.75
N LEU A 29 8.85 -2.44 -6.52
CA LEU A 29 9.26 -1.04 -6.34
C LEU A 29 8.17 -0.19 -5.67
N CYS A 30 7.02 -0.77 -5.33
CA CYS A 30 5.98 -0.06 -4.59
C CYS A 30 6.41 0.13 -3.14
N GLN A 31 6.20 1.33 -2.58
CA GLN A 31 6.41 1.59 -1.15
C GLN A 31 5.59 0.64 -0.26
N CYS A 32 4.49 0.12 -0.79
CA CYS A 32 3.67 -0.89 -0.12
C CYS A 32 4.40 -2.21 0.13
N VAL A 33 5.36 -2.61 -0.71
CA VAL A 33 6.16 -3.84 -0.53
C VAL A 33 7.31 -3.66 0.45
N ALA A 34 7.80 -2.43 0.64
CA ALA A 34 8.76 -2.13 1.70
C ALA A 34 8.18 -2.39 3.11
N VAL A 35 6.85 -2.38 3.24
CA VAL A 35 6.16 -2.76 4.47
C VAL A 35 6.03 -4.28 4.54
N GLN A 36 6.86 -4.90 5.37
CA GLN A 36 6.79 -6.34 5.64
C GLN A 36 5.53 -6.67 6.43
N LEU A 37 4.55 -7.25 5.71
CA LEU A 37 3.30 -7.78 6.24
C LEU A 37 3.35 -9.29 6.16
N THR A 38 2.86 -9.97 7.20
CA THR A 38 2.66 -11.43 7.15
C THR A 38 1.50 -11.79 6.23
N ASP A 39 1.40 -13.05 5.81
CA ASP A 39 0.30 -13.53 4.96
C ASP A 39 -1.06 -13.19 5.57
N ALA A 40 -1.25 -13.45 6.87
CA ALA A 40 -2.50 -13.13 7.58
C ALA A 40 -2.83 -11.63 7.56
N GLN A 41 -1.81 -10.76 7.71
CA GLN A 41 -2.00 -9.31 7.61
C GLN A 41 -2.32 -8.87 6.18
N ARG A 42 -1.70 -9.48 5.16
CA ARG A 42 -2.02 -9.22 3.75
C ARG A 42 -3.43 -9.63 3.42
N GLU A 43 -3.88 -10.79 3.89
CA GLU A 43 -5.27 -11.24 3.70
C GLU A 43 -6.26 -10.30 4.40
N TYR A 44 -5.95 -9.88 5.64
CA TYR A 44 -6.76 -8.90 6.36
C TYR A 44 -6.87 -7.57 5.60
N VAL A 45 -5.75 -7.04 5.10
CA VAL A 45 -5.73 -5.82 4.29
C VAL A 45 -6.54 -6.01 3.00
N ARG A 46 -6.35 -7.13 2.28
CA ARG A 46 -7.09 -7.44 1.04
C ARG A 46 -8.59 -7.59 1.26
N GLY A 47 -9.01 -8.09 2.43
CA GLY A 47 -10.41 -8.21 2.80
C GLY A 47 -11.06 -6.86 3.16
N LEU A 48 -10.29 -5.92 3.71
CA LEU A 48 -10.78 -4.59 4.09
C LEU A 48 -10.67 -3.55 2.97
N PHE A 49 -9.61 -3.63 2.17
CA PHE A 49 -9.25 -2.64 1.18
C PHE A 49 -8.98 -3.31 -0.16
N SER A 50 -9.82 -3.01 -1.15
CA SER A 50 -9.65 -3.51 -2.52
C SER A 50 -8.64 -2.69 -3.35
N ASN A 51 -8.16 -1.56 -2.81
CA ASN A 51 -7.26 -0.63 -3.49
C ASN A 51 -5.88 -0.53 -2.81
N CYS A 52 -4.88 0.01 -3.51
CA CYS A 52 -3.55 0.23 -2.92
C CYS A 52 -3.67 1.16 -1.69
N LEU A 53 -2.97 0.84 -0.60
CA LEU A 53 -2.77 1.70 0.56
C LEU A 53 -1.34 2.25 0.58
N CYS A 54 -1.16 3.43 1.17
CA CYS A 54 0.17 3.98 1.42
C CYS A 54 0.90 3.19 2.51
N ALA A 55 2.23 3.31 2.55
CA ALA A 55 3.07 2.61 3.53
C ALA A 55 2.65 2.90 4.98
N ASN A 56 2.26 4.14 5.29
CA ASN A 56 1.80 4.52 6.63
C ASN A 56 0.55 3.75 7.04
N CYS A 57 -0.48 3.77 6.18
CA CYS A 57 -1.72 3.05 6.46
C CYS A 57 -1.51 1.53 6.54
N LEU A 58 -0.59 0.97 5.75
CA LEU A 58 -0.21 -0.44 5.87
C LEU A 58 0.44 -0.74 7.23
N GLN A 59 1.29 0.15 7.75
CA GLN A 59 1.85 -0.01 9.10
C GLN A 59 0.80 0.13 10.21
N GLU A 60 -0.16 1.03 10.03
CA GLU A 60 -1.29 1.17 10.96
C GLU A 60 -2.14 -0.11 10.97
N VAL A 61 -2.58 -0.60 9.80
CA VAL A 61 -3.35 -1.86 9.72
C VAL A 61 -2.55 -3.02 10.32
N ARG A 62 -1.24 -3.08 10.06
CA ARG A 62 -0.35 -4.08 10.64
C ARG A 62 -0.40 -4.07 12.16
N THR A 63 -0.32 -2.88 12.74
CA THR A 63 -0.31 -2.66 14.19
C THR A 63 -1.68 -3.00 14.79
N GLU A 64 -2.77 -2.56 14.16
CA GLU A 64 -4.14 -2.89 14.55
C GLU A 64 -4.40 -4.40 14.52
N TYR A 65 -3.94 -5.08 13.46
CA TYR A 65 -4.05 -6.53 13.35
C TYR A 65 -3.30 -7.20 14.50
N GLN A 66 -2.04 -6.80 14.76
CA GLN A 66 -1.25 -7.33 15.87
C GLN A 66 -1.91 -7.12 17.23
N GLN A 67 -2.60 -6.00 17.44
CA GLN A 67 -3.36 -5.76 18.67
C GLN A 67 -4.62 -6.63 18.76
N LYS A 68 -5.28 -6.91 17.64
CA LYS A 68 -6.47 -7.78 17.59
C LYS A 68 -6.18 -9.26 17.80
N VAL A 69 -5.04 -9.76 17.33
CA VAL A 69 -4.63 -11.17 17.49
C VAL A 69 -3.88 -11.44 18.81
N LYS A 70 -3.71 -10.42 19.65
CA LYS A 70 -3.10 -10.54 20.98
C LYS A 70 -4.14 -10.93 22.02
#